data_AF-A0A812M6J3-F1
#
_entry.id   AF-A0A812M6J3-F1
#
_cell.length_a   1.000
_cell.length_b   1.000
_cell.length_c   1.000
_cell.angle_alpha   90.00
_cell.angle_beta   90.00
_cell.angle_gamma   90.00
#
_symmetry.space_group_name_H-M   'P 1'
#
loop_
_entity.id
_entity.type
_entity.pdbx_description
1 polymer ?
#
loop_
_entity_poly.entity_id
_entity_poly.type
_entity_poly.pdbx_seq_one_letter_code
_entity_poly.pdbx_strand_id
1 'polypeptide(L)'
;MTCDRMIIGESLRLWFGSVGAFEAYVQQEVSAAFKDRLGSLPLPYSWIVGSTIPAMWLALNDAIEHIYAGRSLEGVAFVFYVLCWWLVLFPVMIFLWMKVVLRLRRRFSQLWQEIIVNLACTVVFGLLYLILALLEGFIFASLSFLQWDMALTVYASAAWVLSGLVGFFLWLKSARAPSREAEAELAETHHELQVPT
;
A
#
# COMPACT_ATOMS: atom_id res chain seq x y z
N MET A 1 25.02 -30.23 -14.42
CA MET A 1 23.67 -29.94 -13.86
C MET A 1 22.52 -30.55 -14.67
N THR A 2 22.78 -31.31 -15.75
CA THR A 2 21.74 -31.91 -16.61
C THR A 2 21.09 -33.17 -16.02
N CYS A 3 21.79 -33.90 -15.14
CA CYS A 3 21.26 -35.10 -14.49
C CYS A 3 20.03 -34.82 -13.62
N ASP A 4 20.01 -33.71 -12.88
CA ASP A 4 18.86 -33.35 -12.04
C ASP A 4 17.60 -33.11 -12.86
N ARG A 5 17.71 -32.47 -14.03
CA ARG A 5 16.56 -32.25 -14.90
C ARG A 5 15.94 -33.55 -15.41
N MET A 6 16.76 -34.56 -15.67
CA MET A 6 16.28 -35.87 -16.13
C MET A 6 15.53 -36.60 -15.02
N ILE A 7 16.11 -36.67 -13.81
CA ILE A 7 15.51 -37.34 -12.66
C ILE A 7 14.20 -36.65 -12.23
N ILE A 8 14.20 -35.32 -12.19
CA ILE A 8 12.99 -34.53 -11.89
C ILE A 8 11.93 -34.78 -12.99
N GLY A 9 12.32 -34.81 -14.26
CA GLY A 9 11.41 -35.09 -15.36
C GLY A 9 10.75 -36.46 -15.30
N GLU A 10 11.50 -37.51 -14.96
CA GLU A 10 10.94 -38.85 -14.75
C GLU A 10 10.02 -38.91 -13.53
N SER A 11 10.41 -38.26 -12.43
CA SER A 11 9.59 -38.19 -11.21
C SER A 11 8.26 -37.48 -11.48
N LEU A 12 8.29 -36.37 -12.23
CA LEU A 12 7.09 -35.65 -12.65
C LEU A 12 6.20 -36.48 -13.58
N ARG A 13 6.78 -37.22 -14.52
CA ARG A 13 6.04 -38.16 -15.37
C ARG A 13 5.42 -39.30 -14.57
N LEU A 14 6.10 -39.81 -13.55
CA LEU A 14 5.58 -40.86 -12.68
C LEU A 14 4.36 -40.39 -11.88
N TRP A 15 4.39 -39.14 -11.39
CA TRP A 15 3.32 -38.60 -10.53
C TRP A 15 2.16 -38.00 -11.31
N PHE A 16 2.43 -37.29 -12.41
CA PHE A 16 1.42 -36.55 -13.18
C PHE A 16 1.10 -37.18 -14.54
N GLY A 17 1.72 -38.32 -14.88
CA GLY A 17 1.58 -39.01 -16.16
C GLY A 17 2.33 -38.34 -17.32
N SER A 18 2.45 -37.01 -17.31
CA SER A 18 3.25 -36.27 -18.29
C SER A 18 3.72 -34.93 -17.73
N VAL A 19 4.77 -34.37 -18.34
CA VAL A 19 5.26 -33.02 -18.01
C VAL A 19 4.23 -31.95 -18.34
N GLY A 20 3.47 -32.10 -19.44
CA GLY A 20 2.43 -31.16 -19.82
C GLY A 20 1.24 -31.15 -18.84
N ALA A 21 0.86 -32.31 -18.30
CA ALA A 21 -0.17 -32.39 -17.26
C ALA A 21 0.28 -31.74 -15.96
N PHE A 22 1.56 -31.87 -15.58
CA PHE A 22 2.14 -31.13 -14.46
C PHE A 22 2.12 -29.62 -14.71
N GLU A 23 2.56 -29.14 -15.88
CA GLU A 23 2.54 -27.70 -16.19
C GLU A 23 1.12 -27.12 -16.18
N ALA A 24 0.14 -27.85 -16.74
CA ALA A 24 -1.26 -27.46 -16.69
C ALA A 24 -1.78 -27.40 -15.25
N TYR A 25 -1.48 -28.42 -14.43
CA TYR A 25 -1.84 -28.45 -13.01
C TYR A 25 -1.21 -27.28 -12.24
N VAL A 26 0.08 -27.01 -12.44
CA VAL A 26 0.78 -25.89 -11.82
C VAL A 26 0.18 -24.56 -12.26
N GLN A 27 -0.08 -24.36 -13.56
CA GLN A 27 -0.71 -23.13 -14.03
C GLN A 27 -2.12 -22.94 -13.46
N GLN A 28 -2.88 -24.00 -13.29
CA GLN A 28 -4.26 -23.91 -12.83
C GLN A 28 -4.34 -23.78 -11.30
N GLU A 29 -3.79 -24.74 -10.56
CA GLU A 29 -3.89 -24.82 -9.10
C GLU A 29 -2.87 -23.94 -8.41
N VAL A 30 -1.59 -23.98 -8.84
CA VAL A 30 -0.55 -23.17 -8.20
C VAL A 30 -0.75 -21.69 -8.55
N SER A 31 -1.13 -21.32 -9.78
CA SER A 31 -1.44 -19.90 -10.05
C SER A 31 -2.70 -19.42 -9.34
N ALA A 32 -3.72 -20.27 -9.15
CA ALA A 32 -4.88 -19.92 -8.34
C ALA A 32 -4.49 -19.70 -6.87
N ALA A 33 -3.73 -20.64 -6.28
CA ALA A 33 -3.23 -20.53 -4.91
C ALA A 33 -2.30 -19.31 -4.73
N PHE A 34 -1.43 -19.03 -5.70
CA PHE A 34 -0.60 -17.82 -5.68
C PHE A 34 -1.43 -16.56 -5.87
N LYS A 35 -2.44 -16.53 -6.73
CA LYS A 35 -3.33 -15.36 -6.87
C LYS A 35 -4.11 -15.09 -5.57
N ASP A 36 -4.54 -16.15 -4.89
CA ASP A 36 -5.26 -16.03 -3.62
C ASP A 36 -4.35 -15.57 -2.48
N ARG A 37 -3.11 -16.10 -2.42
CA ARG A 37 -2.12 -15.79 -1.37
C ARG A 37 -1.34 -14.50 -1.63
N LEU A 38 -0.83 -14.26 -2.84
CA LEU A 38 -0.13 -13.01 -3.20
C LEU A 38 -1.10 -11.86 -3.43
N GLY A 39 -2.32 -12.11 -3.93
CA GLY A 39 -3.34 -11.07 -4.06
C GLY A 39 -3.77 -10.49 -2.71
N SER A 40 -3.54 -11.21 -1.61
CA SER A 40 -3.85 -10.77 -0.25
C SER A 40 -2.65 -10.23 0.52
N LEU A 41 -1.42 -10.45 0.04
CA LEU A 41 -0.20 -9.98 0.70
C LEU A 41 0.13 -8.55 0.24
N PRO A 42 0.18 -7.56 1.16
CA PRO A 42 0.63 -6.23 0.81
C PRO A 42 2.08 -6.28 0.33
N LEU A 43 2.42 -5.45 -0.66
CA LEU A 43 3.80 -5.29 -1.15
C LEU A 43 4.76 -5.06 0.03
N PRO A 44 5.95 -5.70 0.03
CA PRO A 44 6.95 -5.46 1.06
C PRO A 44 7.30 -3.97 1.15
N TYR A 45 7.44 -3.45 2.37
CA TYR A 45 7.76 -2.03 2.60
C TYR A 45 9.01 -1.58 1.83
N SER A 46 10.04 -2.42 1.76
CA SER A 46 11.28 -2.14 1.01
C SER A 46 11.05 -1.93 -0.48
N TRP A 47 10.08 -2.61 -1.09
CA TRP A 47 9.73 -2.43 -2.50
C TRP A 47 9.02 -1.10 -2.73
N ILE A 48 8.16 -0.69 -1.80
CA ILE A 48 7.44 0.59 -1.86
C ILE A 48 8.41 1.77 -1.69
N VAL A 49 9.31 1.68 -0.72
CA VAL A 49 10.35 2.70 -0.52
C VAL A 49 11.34 2.71 -1.69
N GLY A 50 11.73 1.52 -2.18
CA GLY A 50 12.64 1.39 -3.31
C GLY A 50 12.09 1.99 -4.60
N SER A 51 10.80 1.80 -4.90
CA SER A 51 10.16 2.33 -6.10
C SER A 51 10.01 3.86 -6.09
N THR A 52 10.16 4.50 -4.93
CA THR A 52 9.96 5.95 -4.73
C THR A 52 11.27 6.72 -4.56
N ILE A 53 12.42 6.04 -4.65
CA ILE A 53 13.76 6.67 -4.62
C ILE A 53 13.90 7.82 -5.63
N PRO A 54 13.47 7.71 -6.91
CA PRO A 54 13.62 8.82 -7.85
C PRO A 54 12.88 10.09 -7.45
N ALA A 55 11.69 9.95 -6.85
CA ALA A 55 10.91 11.08 -6.37
C ALA A 55 11.58 11.75 -5.16
N MET A 56 12.09 10.94 -4.21
CA MET A 56 12.88 11.45 -3.09
C MET A 56 14.13 12.19 -3.58
N TRP A 57 14.84 11.62 -4.56
CA TRP A 57 16.04 12.22 -5.12
C TRP A 57 15.76 13.59 -5.76
N LEU A 58 14.66 13.69 -6.50
CA LEU A 58 14.23 14.96 -7.09
C LEU A 58 13.97 16.02 -6.00
N ALA A 59 13.29 15.65 -4.92
CA ALA A 59 13.02 16.56 -3.80
C ALA A 59 14.28 16.99 -3.04
N LEU A 60 15.29 16.12 -2.93
CA LEU A 60 16.56 16.47 -2.27
C LEU A 60 17.35 17.55 -3.04
N ASN A 61 17.13 17.71 -4.35
CA ASN A 61 17.80 18.73 -5.14
C ASN A 61 17.45 20.16 -4.65
N ASP A 62 16.19 20.37 -4.25
CA ASP A 62 15.74 21.65 -3.69
C ASP A 62 16.43 21.94 -2.34
N ALA A 63 16.67 20.89 -1.53
CA ALA A 63 17.40 21.00 -0.27
C ALA A 63 18.84 21.48 -0.50
N ILE A 64 19.48 20.93 -1.53
CA ILE A 64 20.85 21.26 -1.90
C ILE A 64 20.95 22.74 -2.32
N GLU A 65 19.96 23.26 -3.05
CA GLU A 65 19.91 24.68 -3.42
C GLU A 65 19.88 25.60 -2.18
N HIS A 66 19.09 25.26 -1.15
CA HIS A 66 19.06 26.01 0.10
C HIS A 66 20.41 26.02 0.81
N ILE A 67 21.12 24.89 0.81
CA ILE A 67 22.45 24.77 1.42
C ILE A 67 23.45 25.66 0.67
N TYR A 68 23.47 25.62 -0.66
CA TYR A 68 24.37 26.45 -1.47
C TYR A 68 24.07 27.94 -1.39
N ALA A 69 22.81 28.32 -1.14
CA ALA A 69 22.40 29.70 -0.88
C ALA A 69 22.85 30.24 0.50
N GLY A 70 23.63 29.47 1.28
CA GLY A 70 24.09 29.86 2.62
C GLY A 70 23.04 29.64 3.72
N ARG A 71 21.89 29.03 3.39
CA ARG A 71 20.78 28.76 4.32
C ARG A 71 20.85 27.31 4.80
N SER A 72 21.98 26.92 5.39
CA SER A 72 22.27 25.53 5.70
C SER A 72 21.30 24.91 6.72
N LEU A 73 20.84 25.69 7.71
CA LEU A 73 19.85 25.22 8.69
C LEU A 73 18.51 24.88 8.01
N GLU A 74 18.08 25.74 7.08
CA GLU A 74 16.85 25.54 6.29
C GLU A 74 16.95 24.31 5.41
N GLY A 75 18.09 24.16 4.71
CA GLY A 75 18.34 22.99 3.88
C GLY A 75 18.34 21.68 4.67
N VAL A 76 18.99 21.65 5.85
CA VAL A 76 18.99 20.46 6.71
C VAL A 76 17.57 20.13 7.20
N ALA A 77 16.80 21.13 7.63
CA ALA A 77 15.41 20.94 8.03
C ALA A 77 14.57 20.36 6.88
N PHE A 78 14.78 20.86 5.67
CA PHE A 78 14.10 20.37 4.46
C PHE A 78 14.48 18.93 4.10
N VAL A 79 15.76 18.53 4.27
CA VAL A 79 16.17 17.12 4.10
C VAL A 79 15.40 16.21 5.06
N PHE A 80 15.33 16.56 6.35
CA PHE A 80 14.57 15.77 7.32
C PHE A 80 13.08 15.70 6.97
N TYR A 81 12.51 16.82 6.52
CA TYR A 81 11.14 16.88 6.05
C TYR A 81 10.87 15.88 4.91
N VAL A 82 11.70 15.91 3.86
CA VAL A 82 11.62 15.00 2.70
C VAL A 82 11.77 13.54 3.14
N LEU A 83 12.73 13.23 4.02
CA LEU A 83 12.94 11.86 4.52
C LEU A 83 11.75 11.36 5.34
N CYS A 84 11.16 12.19 6.20
CA CYS A 84 9.95 11.84 6.95
C CYS A 84 8.78 11.53 6.02
N TRP A 85 8.57 12.37 5.00
CA TRP A 85 7.55 12.14 3.98
C TRP A 85 7.78 10.84 3.22
N TRP A 86 9.00 10.62 2.76
CA TRP A 86 9.36 9.47 1.93
C TRP A 86 9.32 8.15 2.69
N LEU A 87 9.82 8.10 3.93
CA LEU A 87 9.91 6.86 4.70
C LEU A 87 8.60 6.55 5.46
N VAL A 88 7.83 7.55 5.86
CA VAL A 88 6.65 7.34 6.72
C VAL A 88 5.36 7.57 5.94
N LEU A 89 5.17 8.78 5.41
CA LEU A 89 3.86 9.16 4.90
C LEU A 89 3.53 8.48 3.57
N PHE A 90 4.48 8.45 2.64
CA PHE A 90 4.27 7.85 1.31
C PHE A 90 3.97 6.35 1.37
N PRO A 91 4.71 5.52 2.14
CA PRO A 91 4.41 4.10 2.24
C PRO A 91 3.08 3.82 2.95
N VAL A 92 2.71 4.62 3.96
CA VAL A 92 1.40 4.52 4.62
C VAL A 92 0.28 4.81 3.64
N MET A 93 0.41 5.86 2.81
CA MET A 93 -0.57 6.23 1.78
C MET A 93 -0.71 5.14 0.71
N ILE A 94 0.38 4.58 0.21
CA ILE A 94 0.35 3.47 -0.77
C ILE A 94 -0.30 2.23 -0.14
N PHE A 95 0.04 1.90 1.10
CA PHE A 95 -0.53 0.76 1.80
C PHE A 95 -2.04 0.92 2.02
N LEU A 96 -2.48 2.11 2.42
CA LEU A 96 -3.89 2.51 2.51
C LEU A 96 -4.62 2.33 1.18
N TRP A 97 -4.05 2.90 0.11
CA TRP A 97 -4.59 2.81 -1.24
C TRP A 97 -4.73 1.35 -1.69
N MET A 98 -3.67 0.54 -1.53
CA MET A 98 -3.71 -0.89 -1.85
C MET A 98 -4.81 -1.63 -1.08
N LYS A 99 -4.97 -1.36 0.23
CA LYS A 99 -6.03 -1.99 1.02
C LYS A 99 -7.42 -1.61 0.55
N VAL A 100 -7.64 -0.34 0.19
CA VAL A 100 -8.91 0.15 -0.34
C VAL A 100 -9.21 -0.53 -1.67
N VAL A 101 -8.24 -0.54 -2.60
CA VAL A 101 -8.34 -1.21 -3.90
C VAL A 101 -8.63 -2.70 -3.73
N LEU A 102 -7.90 -3.41 -2.88
CA LEU A 102 -8.11 -4.84 -2.65
C LEU A 102 -9.49 -5.14 -2.06
N ARG A 103 -10.01 -4.28 -1.17
CA ARG A 103 -11.37 -4.43 -0.63
C ARG A 103 -12.44 -4.18 -1.69
N LEU A 104 -12.27 -3.14 -2.51
CA LEU A 104 -13.19 -2.86 -3.62
C LEU A 104 -13.15 -3.99 -4.65
N ARG A 105 -11.97 -4.51 -4.98
CA ARG A 105 -11.78 -5.61 -5.92
C ARG A 105 -12.56 -6.86 -5.53
N ARG A 106 -12.63 -7.19 -4.24
CA ARG A 106 -13.44 -8.34 -3.76
C ARG A 106 -14.93 -8.23 -4.11
N ARG A 107 -15.45 -7.03 -4.38
CA ARG A 107 -16.86 -6.81 -4.77
C ARG A 107 -17.09 -6.81 -6.28
N PHE A 108 -16.05 -6.71 -7.10
CA PHE A 108 -16.18 -6.55 -8.55
C PHE A 108 -15.48 -7.71 -9.27
N SER A 109 -16.22 -8.54 -10.01
CA SER A 109 -15.67 -9.73 -10.67
C SER A 109 -15.14 -9.46 -12.08
N GLN A 110 -15.45 -8.30 -12.68
CA GLN A 110 -15.11 -8.01 -14.07
C GLN A 110 -13.85 -7.14 -14.19
N LEU A 111 -12.96 -7.49 -15.14
CA LEU A 111 -11.71 -6.77 -15.41
C LEU A 111 -11.92 -5.27 -15.67
N TRP A 112 -12.97 -4.89 -16.40
CA TRP A 112 -13.29 -3.48 -16.66
C TRP A 112 -13.64 -2.71 -15.37
N GLN A 113 -14.31 -3.37 -14.43
CA GLN A 113 -14.62 -2.76 -13.13
C GLN A 113 -13.34 -2.57 -12.30
N GLU A 114 -12.37 -3.50 -12.38
CA GLU A 114 -11.07 -3.33 -11.71
C GLU A 114 -10.33 -2.09 -12.23
N ILE A 115 -10.31 -1.87 -13.55
CA ILE A 115 -9.67 -0.70 -14.15
C ILE A 115 -10.35 0.59 -13.69
N ILE A 116 -11.69 0.64 -13.73
CA ILE A 116 -12.46 1.82 -13.30
C ILE A 116 -12.25 2.11 -11.81
N VAL A 117 -12.26 1.07 -10.96
CA VAL A 117 -12.03 1.22 -9.52
C VAL A 117 -10.62 1.73 -9.24
N ASN A 118 -9.61 1.17 -9.91
CA ASN A 118 -8.22 1.62 -9.76
C ASN A 118 -8.07 3.07 -10.22
N LEU A 119 -8.65 3.44 -11.36
CA LEU A 119 -8.62 4.80 -11.87
C LEU A 119 -9.32 5.77 -10.90
N ALA A 120 -10.52 5.43 -10.44
CA ALA A 120 -11.27 6.24 -9.48
C ALA A 120 -10.50 6.41 -8.16
N CYS A 121 -9.89 5.33 -7.64
CA CYS A 121 -9.07 5.39 -6.44
C CYS A 121 -7.85 6.29 -6.66
N THR A 122 -7.14 6.16 -7.78
CA THR A 122 -6.00 7.02 -8.11
C THR A 122 -6.41 8.49 -8.22
N VAL A 123 -7.56 8.79 -8.85
CA VAL A 123 -8.10 10.16 -8.93
C VAL A 123 -8.44 10.70 -7.55
N VAL A 124 -9.13 9.94 -6.71
CA VAL A 124 -9.50 10.37 -5.35
C VAL A 124 -8.26 10.64 -4.49
N PHE A 125 -7.28 9.73 -4.50
CA PHE A 125 -6.03 9.91 -3.76
C PHE A 125 -5.19 11.06 -4.33
N GLY A 126 -5.18 11.25 -5.66
CA GLY A 126 -4.52 12.37 -6.31
C GLY A 126 -5.15 13.72 -5.93
N LEU A 127 -6.48 13.80 -5.88
CA LEU A 127 -7.20 15.00 -5.43
C LEU A 127 -6.96 15.28 -3.95
N LEU A 128 -6.97 14.25 -3.09
CA LEU A 128 -6.63 14.40 -1.67
C LEU A 128 -5.20 14.91 -1.49
N TYR A 129 -4.25 14.36 -2.23
CA TYR A 129 -2.87 14.83 -2.24
C TYR A 129 -2.78 16.29 -2.71
N LEU A 130 -3.47 16.65 -3.79
CA LEU A 130 -3.49 18.02 -4.29
C LEU A 130 -4.05 19.00 -3.24
N ILE A 131 -5.15 18.64 -2.57
CA ILE A 131 -5.73 19.45 -1.49
C ILE A 131 -4.72 19.62 -0.35
N LEU A 132 -4.04 18.55 0.07
CA LEU A 132 -3.01 18.62 1.10
C LEU A 132 -1.84 19.50 0.68
N ALA A 133 -1.37 19.39 -0.56
CA ALA A 133 -0.28 20.20 -1.09
C ALA A 133 -0.67 21.70 -1.19
N LEU A 134 -1.91 21.99 -1.62
CA LEU A 134 -2.43 23.36 -1.64
C LEU A 134 -2.59 23.93 -0.23
N LEU A 135 -3.07 23.13 0.72
CA LEU A 135 -3.19 23.51 2.12
C LEU A 135 -1.81 23.79 2.73
N GLU A 136 -0.83 22.92 2.47
CA GLU A 136 0.55 23.09 2.91
C GLU A 136 1.16 24.36 2.32
N GLY A 137 1.03 24.57 1.01
CA GLY A 137 1.51 25.79 0.35
C GLY A 137 0.84 27.06 0.90
N PHE A 138 -0.47 26.99 1.18
CA PHE A 138 -1.21 28.09 1.80
C PHE A 138 -0.76 28.37 3.23
N ILE A 139 -0.53 27.32 4.04
CA ILE A 139 0.00 27.44 5.39
C ILE A 139 1.40 28.05 5.34
N PHE A 140 2.26 27.60 4.44
CA PHE A 140 3.61 28.12 4.29
C PHE A 140 3.61 29.60 3.87
N ALA A 141 2.77 29.97 2.89
CA ALA A 141 2.59 31.36 2.46
C ALA A 141 2.03 32.25 3.59
N SER A 142 1.10 31.73 4.39
CA SER A 142 0.49 32.47 5.49
C SER A 142 1.43 32.61 6.70
N LEU A 143 2.22 31.58 7.01
CA LEU A 143 3.15 31.58 8.14
C LEU A 143 4.46 32.30 7.84
N SER A 144 4.94 32.26 6.60
CA SER A 144 6.10 33.03 6.16
C SER A 144 5.88 34.54 6.33
N PHE A 145 4.65 35.02 6.12
CA PHE A 145 4.28 36.40 6.44
C PHE A 145 4.45 36.74 7.94
N LEU A 146 4.34 35.73 8.80
CA LEU A 146 4.25 35.88 10.24
C LEU A 146 5.60 35.62 10.95
N GLN A 147 6.69 35.34 10.22
CA GLN A 147 8.04 35.00 10.72
C GLN A 147 8.11 33.80 11.69
N TRP A 148 7.12 32.91 11.69
CA TRP A 148 7.15 31.75 12.59
C TRP A 148 8.14 30.69 12.09
N ASP A 149 9.01 30.27 13.01
CA ASP A 149 10.12 29.34 12.80
C ASP A 149 9.68 28.02 12.14
N MET A 150 10.52 27.49 11.25
CA MET A 150 10.33 26.19 10.58
C MET A 150 10.01 25.02 11.52
N ALA A 151 10.39 25.13 12.80
CA ALA A 151 10.07 24.17 13.84
C ALA A 151 8.56 23.92 13.97
N LEU A 152 7.72 24.95 13.84
CA LEU A 152 6.26 24.82 13.93
C LEU A 152 5.69 24.09 12.71
N THR A 153 6.29 24.29 11.54
CA THR A 153 5.91 23.59 10.30
C THR A 153 6.25 22.10 10.40
N VAL A 154 7.41 21.77 10.97
CA VAL A 154 7.81 20.38 11.26
C VAL A 154 6.90 19.75 12.33
N TYR A 155 6.54 20.48 13.38
CA TYR A 155 5.61 19.99 14.40
C TYR A 155 4.20 19.78 13.84
N ALA A 156 3.70 20.70 13.02
CA ALA A 156 2.39 20.59 12.40
C ALA A 156 2.32 19.40 11.44
N SER A 157 3.34 19.21 10.60
CA SER A 157 3.42 18.06 9.70
C SER A 157 3.54 16.73 10.47
N ALA A 158 4.35 16.67 11.54
CA ALA A 158 4.41 15.51 12.42
C ALA A 158 3.06 15.20 13.10
N ALA A 159 2.34 16.23 13.57
CA ALA A 159 1.02 16.09 14.17
C ALA A 159 -0.03 15.58 13.17
N TRP A 160 0.02 16.06 11.93
CA TRP A 160 -0.84 15.56 10.84
C TRP A 160 -0.56 14.09 10.52
N VAL A 161 0.72 13.69 10.45
CA VAL A 161 1.10 12.28 10.24
C VAL A 161 0.59 11.40 11.38
N LEU A 162 0.78 11.82 12.64
CA LEU A 162 0.29 11.09 13.81
C LEU A 162 -1.24 10.97 13.80
N SER A 163 -1.95 12.05 13.47
CA SER A 163 -3.41 12.05 13.37
C SER A 163 -3.92 11.12 12.27
N GLY A 164 -3.26 11.12 11.10
CA GLY A 164 -3.55 10.22 9.99
C GLY A 164 -3.33 8.75 10.36
N LEU A 165 -2.22 8.45 11.06
CA LEU A 165 -1.94 7.10 11.57
C LEU A 165 -3.01 6.63 12.56
N VAL A 166 -3.40 7.47 13.53
CA VAL A 166 -4.45 7.15 14.51
C VAL A 166 -5.78 6.90 13.81
N GLY A 167 -6.19 7.79 12.90
CA GLY A 167 -7.42 7.61 12.10
C GLY A 167 -7.41 6.31 11.30
N PHE A 168 -6.26 5.93 10.74
CA PHE A 168 -6.09 4.67 10.04
C PHE A 168 -6.24 3.45 10.95
N PHE A 169 -5.61 3.45 12.13
CA PHE A 169 -5.74 2.34 13.08
C PHE A 169 -7.19 2.17 13.56
N LEU A 170 -7.88 3.27 13.82
CA LEU A 170 -9.31 3.25 14.19
C LEU A 170 -10.17 2.71 13.04
N TRP A 171 -9.91 3.13 11.81
CA TRP A 171 -10.60 2.61 10.63
C TRP A 171 -10.33 1.11 10.41
N LEU A 172 -9.09 0.66 10.61
CA LEU A 172 -8.73 -0.77 10.54
C LEU A 172 -9.48 -1.60 11.59
N LYS A 173 -9.62 -1.06 12.81
CA LYS A 173 -10.35 -1.71 13.89
C LYS A 173 -11.85 -1.81 13.56
N SER A 174 -12.45 -0.73 13.07
CA SER A 174 -13.86 -0.70 12.65
C SER A 174 -14.12 -1.69 11.51
N ALA A 175 -13.26 -1.70 10.50
CA ALA A 175 -13.44 -2.57 9.34
C ALA A 175 -13.13 -4.06 9.58
N ARG A 176 -12.67 -4.46 10.78
CA ARG A 176 -12.59 -5.87 11.21
C ARG A 176 -13.87 -6.37 11.88
N ALA A 177 -14.77 -5.48 12.31
CA ALA A 177 -16.04 -5.88 12.93
C ALA A 177 -16.97 -6.70 12.00
N PRO A 178 -17.17 -6.35 10.71
CA PRO A 178 -18.21 -7.00 9.90
C PRO A 178 -17.90 -8.45 9.49
N SER A 179 -16.64 -8.91 9.57
CA SER A 179 -16.35 -10.33 9.26
C SER A 179 -16.74 -11.26 10.40
N ARG A 180 -16.75 -10.77 11.66
CA ARG A 180 -17.13 -11.59 12.81
C ARG A 180 -18.63 -11.82 12.89
N GLU A 181 -19.42 -10.84 12.46
CA GLU A 181 -20.88 -11.00 12.34
C GLU A 181 -21.23 -12.00 11.24
N ALA A 182 -20.57 -11.92 10.08
CA ALA A 182 -20.76 -12.89 9.00
C ALA A 182 -20.29 -14.31 9.38
N GLU A 183 -19.18 -14.44 10.12
CA GLU A 183 -18.72 -15.74 10.65
C GLU A 183 -19.68 -16.29 11.73
N ALA A 184 -20.30 -15.44 12.54
CA ALA A 184 -21.29 -15.84 13.53
C ALA A 184 -22.59 -16.32 12.86
N GLU A 185 -23.12 -15.60 11.86
CA GLU A 185 -24.30 -16.03 11.09
C GLU A 185 -24.05 -17.35 10.35
N LEU A 186 -22.83 -17.56 9.82
CA LEU A 186 -22.48 -18.82 9.16
C LEU A 186 -22.37 -20.00 10.15
N ALA A 187 -21.89 -19.73 11.37
CA ALA A 187 -21.82 -20.74 12.42
C ALA A 187 -23.22 -21.12 12.93
N GLU A 188 -24.14 -20.15 13.04
CA GLU A 188 -25.52 -20.37 13.48
C GLU A 188 -26.30 -21.21 12.46
N THR A 189 -26.21 -20.87 11.16
CA THR A 189 -26.82 -21.66 10.09
C THR A 189 -26.28 -23.09 10.00
N HIS A 190 -24.99 -23.30 10.25
CA HIS A 190 -24.42 -24.66 10.34
C HIS A 190 -24.93 -25.44 11.56
N HIS A 191 -25.20 -24.77 12.67
CA HIS A 191 -25.74 -25.41 13.88
C HIS A 191 -27.21 -25.83 13.70
N GLU A 192 -28.04 -25.04 13.03
CA GLU A 192 -29.44 -25.40 12.75
C GLU A 192 -29.55 -26.63 11.84
N LEU A 193 -28.65 -26.77 10.86
CA LEU A 193 -28.63 -27.91 9.93
C LEU A 193 -28.18 -29.23 10.59
N GLN A 194 -27.57 -29.19 11.78
CA GLN A 194 -27.06 -30.38 12.47
C GLN A 194 -27.99 -30.96 13.55
N VAL A 195 -29.15 -30.34 13.82
CA VAL A 195 -30.12 -30.88 14.79
C VAL A 195 -31.08 -31.84 14.06
N PRO A 196 -30.96 -33.17 14.24
CA PRO A 196 -31.89 -34.11 13.64
C PRO A 196 -33.21 -34.07 14.42
N THR A 197 -34.30 -33.76 13.71
CA THR A 197 -35.69 -33.89 14.19
C THR A 197 -36.10 -35.35 14.36
#